data_AF-A0A8E8K941-F1
#
_entry.id   AF-A0A8E8K941-F1
#
_cell.length_a   1.000
_cell.length_b   1.000
_cell.length_c   1.000
_cell.angle_alpha   90.00
_cell.angle_beta   90.00
_cell.angle_gamma   90.00
#
_symmetry.space_group_name_H-M   'P 1'
#
loop_
_entity.id
_entity.type
_entity.pdbx_description
1 polymer ?
#
loop_
_entity_poly.entity_id
_entity_poly.type
_entity_poly.pdbx_seq_one_letter_code
_entity_poly.pdbx_strand_id
1 'polypeptide(L)'
;MQRTVRGVAVTVTPVILIALVLGLGIAGYGGYDYVRQSNAVDDAVAVETTVVDAEITRSEGRRFYYRASVEHTYEYQGGEYTSKQVFPGSTRPMYTVRGDAQRVIEPYEPNVTATAYVDPDNPSRAFLERQTTFAPFKFIGFGGLLALLTTLHAIGARSPGQNTGIRQASEREPTRNETASGVQRNTLSRFSKRLMLFTPAVFLVSLVTMVALLLSSEESSIRVSLTTPVGFALLAALLSALGFLLGLTLYGIWSVTEYGRLRERIPDPRPPSPFRHPSRLVTILYSRDELDTYGRRVKLTGFVFTLIEFLVGLLAFVLVTAS
;
A
#
# COMPACT_ATOMS: atom_id res chain seq x y z
N MET A 1 -26.61 -16.88 0.45
CA MET A 1 -27.76 -16.90 1.38
C MET A 1 -27.87 -15.52 2.04
N GLN A 2 -29.05 -14.89 2.04
CA GLN A 2 -29.26 -13.64 2.78
C GLN A 2 -29.77 -13.98 4.18
N ARG A 3 -29.13 -13.43 5.20
CA ARG A 3 -29.53 -13.60 6.61
C ARG A 3 -29.62 -12.21 7.22
N THR A 4 -30.73 -11.92 7.89
CA THR A 4 -30.88 -10.70 8.66
C THR A 4 -30.30 -10.92 10.05
N VAL A 5 -29.32 -10.11 10.44
CA VAL A 5 -28.72 -10.14 11.77
C VAL A 5 -28.92 -8.76 12.38
N ARG A 6 -29.67 -8.66 13.48
CA ARG A 6 -29.98 -7.39 14.17
C ARG A 6 -30.49 -6.28 13.23
N GLY A 7 -31.35 -6.63 12.28
CA GLY A 7 -31.92 -5.69 11.30
C GLY A 7 -31.02 -5.33 10.11
N VAL A 8 -29.79 -5.86 10.05
CA VAL A 8 -28.87 -5.68 8.91
C VAL A 8 -28.95 -6.90 7.99
N ALA A 9 -29.23 -6.68 6.70
CA ALA A 9 -29.18 -7.74 5.70
C ALA A 9 -27.73 -8.10 5.40
N VAL A 10 -27.29 -9.27 5.88
CA VAL A 10 -25.94 -9.80 5.65
C VAL A 10 -26.02 -10.88 4.58
N THR A 11 -25.16 -10.81 3.58
CA THR A 11 -25.01 -11.91 2.63
C THR A 11 -23.84 -12.77 3.02
N VAL A 12 -24.14 -14.04 3.19
CA VAL A 12 -23.16 -15.07 3.47
C VAL A 12 -23.07 -15.93 2.23
N THR A 13 -21.91 -15.89 1.59
CA THR A 13 -21.51 -16.83 0.53
C THR A 13 -20.28 -17.61 1.01
N PRO A 14 -20.06 -18.83 0.51
CA PRO A 14 -18.84 -19.58 0.81
C PRO A 14 -17.58 -18.78 0.52
N VAL A 15 -17.56 -18.02 -0.58
CA VAL A 15 -16.43 -17.15 -0.95
C VAL A 15 -16.18 -16.05 0.09
N ILE A 16 -17.22 -15.40 0.61
CA ILE A 16 -17.08 -14.38 1.66
C ILE A 16 -16.52 -15.00 2.94
N LEU A 17 -17.00 -16.19 3.33
CA LEU A 17 -16.50 -16.89 4.51
C LEU A 17 -15.03 -17.27 4.36
N ILE A 18 -14.66 -17.84 3.21
CA ILE A 18 -13.27 -18.21 2.91
C ILE A 18 -12.37 -16.96 2.94
N ALA A 19 -12.78 -15.87 2.29
CA ALA A 19 -12.02 -14.63 2.26
C ALA A 19 -11.87 -14.02 3.66
N LEU A 20 -12.90 -14.09 4.50
CA LEU A 20 -12.86 -13.61 5.88
C LEU A 20 -11.91 -14.45 6.74
N VAL A 21 -12.03 -15.78 6.68
CA VAL A 21 -11.15 -16.70 7.40
C VAL A 21 -9.70 -16.52 6.95
N LEU A 22 -9.47 -16.37 5.64
CA LEU A 22 -8.14 -16.13 5.09
C LEU A 22 -7.56 -14.79 5.59
N GLY A 23 -8.35 -13.71 5.54
CA GLY A 23 -7.92 -12.39 6.02
C GLY A 23 -7.57 -12.40 7.51
N LEU A 24 -8.44 -13.01 8.34
CA LEU A 24 -8.19 -13.15 9.78
C LEU A 24 -7.01 -14.08 10.08
N GLY A 25 -6.83 -15.16 9.33
CA GLY A 25 -5.69 -16.06 9.48
C GLY A 25 -4.36 -15.37 9.17
N ILE A 26 -4.30 -14.59 8.09
CA ILE A 26 -3.11 -13.79 7.73
C ILE A 26 -2.82 -12.73 8.80
N ALA A 27 -3.84 -11.99 9.25
CA ALA A 27 -3.67 -10.97 10.28
C ALA A 27 -3.26 -11.58 11.63
N GLY A 28 -3.89 -12.70 12.00
CA GLY A 28 -3.58 -13.45 13.22
C GLY A 28 -2.16 -14.01 13.22
N TYR A 29 -1.68 -14.53 12.09
CA TYR A 29 -0.28 -14.93 11.93
C TYR A 29 0.68 -13.75 12.18
N GLY A 30 0.41 -12.59 11.57
CA GLY A 30 1.22 -11.38 11.79
C GLY A 30 1.20 -10.90 13.25
N GLY A 31 0.03 -10.92 13.91
CA GLY A 31 -0.10 -10.57 15.32
C GLY A 31 0.64 -11.54 16.24
N TYR A 32 0.52 -12.84 15.98
CA TYR A 32 1.22 -13.89 16.73
C TYR A 32 2.74 -13.76 16.61
N ASP A 33 3.26 -13.55 15.41
CA ASP A 33 4.70 -13.40 15.17
C ASP A 33 5.25 -12.13 15.82
N TYR A 34 4.49 -11.02 15.82
CA TYR A 34 4.88 -9.79 16.53
C TYR A 34 4.95 -9.98 18.05
N VAL A 35 3.93 -10.61 18.67
CA VAL A 35 3.95 -10.88 20.11
C VAL A 35 5.12 -11.79 20.49
N ARG A 36 5.34 -12.85 19.71
CA ARG A 36 6.50 -13.74 19.92
C ARG A 36 7.82 -12.97 19.82
N GLN A 37 7.93 -12.08 18.83
CA GLN A 37 9.12 -11.26 18.66
C GLN A 37 9.34 -10.28 19.83
N SER A 38 8.28 -9.67 20.36
CA SER A 38 8.35 -8.79 21.52
C SER A 38 8.84 -9.56 22.74
N ASN A 39 8.21 -10.69 23.06
CA ASN A 39 8.61 -11.51 24.20
C ASN A 39 10.07 -11.98 24.08
N ALA A 40 10.48 -12.45 22.89
CA ALA A 40 11.86 -12.86 22.64
C ALA A 40 12.86 -11.71 22.87
N VAL A 41 12.49 -10.46 22.56
CA VAL A 41 13.30 -9.28 22.84
C VAL A 41 13.30 -8.93 24.34
N ASP A 42 12.13 -8.93 24.96
CA ASP A 42 11.94 -8.50 26.35
C ASP A 42 12.64 -9.46 27.33
N ASP A 43 12.49 -10.76 27.11
CA ASP A 43 13.02 -11.83 27.98
C ASP A 43 14.41 -12.32 27.56
N ALA A 44 15.01 -11.71 26.52
CA ALA A 44 16.31 -12.14 25.99
C ALA A 44 17.44 -12.06 27.01
N VAL A 45 18.24 -13.12 27.05
CA VAL A 45 19.49 -13.19 27.81
C VAL A 45 20.67 -12.95 26.86
N ALA A 46 21.52 -11.98 27.18
CA ALA A 46 22.73 -11.71 26.41
C ALA A 46 23.80 -12.78 26.69
N VAL A 47 24.36 -13.35 25.63
CA VAL A 47 25.46 -14.31 25.65
C VAL A 47 26.53 -13.92 24.64
N GLU A 48 27.76 -14.34 24.88
CA GLU A 48 28.81 -14.25 23.86
C GLU A 48 28.56 -15.30 22.77
N THR A 49 28.75 -14.91 21.51
CA THR A 49 28.64 -15.78 20.36
C THR A 49 29.82 -15.60 19.42
N THR A 50 30.18 -16.65 18.69
CA THR A 50 31.17 -16.58 17.61
C THR A 50 30.45 -16.66 16.27
N VAL A 51 30.69 -15.67 15.41
CA VAL A 51 30.18 -15.66 14.04
C VAL A 51 30.92 -16.71 13.22
N VAL A 52 30.18 -17.62 12.59
CA VAL A 52 30.70 -18.68 11.72
C VAL A 52 30.70 -18.22 10.26
N ASP A 53 29.57 -17.66 9.81
CA ASP A 53 29.40 -17.23 8.43
C ASP A 53 28.33 -16.13 8.31
N ALA A 54 28.43 -15.30 7.29
CA ALA A 54 27.46 -14.26 6.98
C ALA A 54 27.14 -14.25 5.48
N GLU A 55 25.90 -14.57 5.15
CA GLU A 55 25.47 -14.74 3.77
C GLU A 55 24.26 -13.86 3.41
N ILE A 56 24.19 -13.50 2.12
CA ILE A 56 23.00 -12.89 1.52
C ILE A 56 22.44 -13.86 0.48
N THR A 57 21.32 -14.49 0.81
CA THR A 57 20.60 -15.32 -0.14
C THR A 57 19.65 -14.46 -0.97
N ARG A 58 19.63 -14.69 -2.29
CA ARG A 58 18.62 -14.12 -3.19
C ARG A 58 17.52 -15.15 -3.40
N SER A 59 16.27 -14.75 -3.21
CA SER A 59 15.13 -15.63 -3.50
C SER A 59 14.97 -15.85 -5.00
N GLU A 60 14.54 -17.06 -5.37
CA GLU A 60 14.18 -17.38 -6.74
C GLU A 60 12.80 -16.82 -7.11
N GLY A 61 12.59 -16.46 -8.38
CA GLY A 61 11.30 -16.03 -8.92
C GLY A 61 11.33 -14.69 -9.67
N ARG A 62 10.22 -14.39 -10.36
CA ARG A 62 10.05 -13.15 -11.17
C ARG A 62 10.17 -11.87 -10.33
N ARG A 63 9.86 -11.95 -9.04
CA ARG A 63 10.14 -10.93 -8.03
C ARG A 63 11.09 -11.55 -7.01
N PHE A 64 12.33 -11.07 -6.98
CA PHE A 64 13.33 -11.55 -6.04
C PHE A 64 13.46 -10.58 -4.85
N TYR A 65 13.85 -11.13 -3.71
CA TYR A 65 14.24 -10.40 -2.53
C TYR A 65 15.56 -10.96 -2.00
N TYR A 66 16.30 -10.13 -1.28
CA TYR A 66 17.51 -10.51 -0.58
C TYR A 66 17.17 -10.77 0.88
N ARG A 67 17.83 -11.78 1.46
CA ARG A 67 17.73 -12.13 2.87
C ARG A 67 19.14 -12.21 3.43
N ALA A 68 19.38 -11.46 4.50
CA ALA A 68 20.58 -11.54 5.31
C ALA A 68 20.43 -12.68 6.34
N SER A 69 21.46 -13.51 6.47
CA SER A 69 21.60 -14.49 7.55
C SER A 69 23.03 -14.51 8.06
N VAL A 70 23.17 -14.59 9.38
CA VAL A 70 24.46 -14.71 10.06
C VAL A 70 24.40 -15.96 10.90
N GLU A 71 25.19 -16.96 10.52
CA GLU A 71 25.38 -18.19 11.28
C GLU A 71 26.36 -17.94 12.42
N HIS A 72 25.95 -18.27 13.63
CA HIS A 72 26.72 -18.01 14.84
C HIS A 72 26.48 -19.11 15.88
N THR A 73 27.51 -19.38 16.69
CA THR A 73 27.55 -20.44 17.71
C THR A 73 27.68 -19.83 19.09
N TYR A 74 26.95 -20.36 20.07
CA TYR A 74 26.91 -19.84 21.43
C TYR A 74 26.62 -20.96 22.42
N GLU A 75 27.03 -20.74 23.66
CA GLU A 75 26.73 -21.63 24.78
C GLU A 75 25.64 -21.02 25.65
N TYR A 76 24.63 -21.81 25.98
CA TYR A 76 23.57 -21.41 26.90
C TYR A 76 23.19 -22.57 27.81
N GLN A 77 23.24 -22.34 29.13
CA GLN A 77 22.96 -23.35 30.16
C GLN A 77 23.75 -24.67 29.99
N GLY A 78 25.02 -24.58 29.56
CA GLY A 78 25.89 -25.75 29.36
C GLY A 78 25.62 -26.52 28.07
N GLY A 79 24.75 -26.02 27.18
CA GLY A 79 24.51 -26.56 25.85
C GLY A 79 25.04 -25.64 24.76
N GLU A 80 25.66 -26.22 23.73
CA GLU A 80 26.10 -25.50 22.54
C GLU A 80 24.96 -25.43 21.51
N TYR A 81 24.71 -24.23 20.98
CA TYR A 81 23.65 -23.97 20.02
C TYR A 81 24.20 -23.21 18.80
N THR A 82 23.52 -23.37 17.67
CA THR A 82 23.81 -22.63 16.44
C THR A 82 22.53 -21.95 15.94
N SER A 83 22.62 -20.66 15.61
CA SER A 83 21.50 -19.91 15.02
C SER A 83 21.96 -19.20 13.75
N LYS A 84 21.00 -18.94 12.86
CA LYS A 84 21.18 -18.16 11.61
C LYS A 84 20.40 -16.84 11.60
N GLN A 85 19.89 -16.42 12.77
CA GLN A 85 18.97 -15.28 12.89
C GLN A 85 19.73 -14.00 13.25
N VAL A 86 19.53 -12.96 12.44
CA VAL A 86 19.95 -11.61 12.82
C VAL A 86 18.89 -10.95 13.71
N PHE A 87 17.61 -11.08 13.33
CA PHE A 87 16.48 -10.50 14.03
C PHE A 87 15.62 -11.57 14.72
N PRO A 88 14.91 -11.20 15.80
CA PRO A 88 14.00 -12.09 16.53
C PRO A 88 12.78 -12.46 15.67
N GLY A 89 12.14 -13.58 16.03
CA GLY A 89 10.89 -14.04 15.41
C GLY A 89 11.07 -14.98 14.22
N SER A 90 9.95 -15.38 13.62
CA SER A 90 9.96 -16.31 12.47
C SER A 90 9.97 -15.59 11.12
N THR A 91 9.37 -14.39 11.07
CA THR A 91 9.34 -13.57 9.86
C THR A 91 10.60 -12.73 9.75
N ARG A 92 11.54 -13.20 8.92
CA ARG A 92 12.78 -12.48 8.62
C ARG A 92 12.51 -11.28 7.69
N PRO A 93 13.19 -10.14 7.88
CA PRO A 93 13.15 -9.04 6.94
C PRO A 93 13.51 -9.48 5.51
N MET A 94 12.81 -8.91 4.54
CA MET A 94 13.03 -9.12 3.12
C MET A 94 13.44 -7.78 2.51
N TYR A 95 14.58 -7.77 1.82
CA TYR A 95 15.15 -6.56 1.22
C TYR A 95 14.98 -6.60 -0.30
N THR A 96 14.55 -5.49 -0.89
CA THR A 96 14.45 -5.36 -2.35
C THR A 96 15.77 -4.95 -2.98
N VAL A 97 16.65 -4.32 -2.22
CA VAL A 97 17.97 -3.85 -2.63
C VAL A 97 19.03 -4.67 -1.90
N ARG A 98 20.04 -5.18 -2.63
CA ARG A 98 21.11 -6.00 -2.02
C ARG A 98 21.92 -5.20 -1.00
N GLY A 99 22.17 -3.92 -1.27
CA GLY A 99 22.90 -3.03 -0.36
C GLY A 99 22.24 -2.89 1.01
N ASP A 100 20.90 -2.94 1.08
CA ASP A 100 20.19 -2.88 2.37
C ASP A 100 20.44 -4.14 3.20
N ALA A 101 20.48 -5.31 2.56
CA ALA A 101 20.84 -6.57 3.21
C ALA A 101 22.32 -6.60 3.61
N GLN A 102 23.20 -6.02 2.79
CA GLN A 102 24.65 -5.94 3.08
C GLN A 102 24.92 -5.13 4.34
N ARG A 103 24.28 -3.96 4.48
CA ARG A 103 24.43 -3.10 5.66
C ARG A 103 24.09 -3.79 6.98
N VAL A 104 23.23 -4.80 6.94
CA VAL A 104 22.81 -5.57 8.14
C VAL A 104 23.85 -6.61 8.53
N ILE A 105 24.56 -7.19 7.56
CA ILE A 105 25.56 -8.24 7.83
C ILE A 105 26.99 -7.69 7.93
N GLU A 106 27.22 -6.47 7.47
CA GLU A 106 28.53 -5.81 7.48
C GLU A 106 29.24 -5.83 8.84
N PRO A 107 28.56 -5.70 9.99
CA PRO A 107 29.22 -5.80 11.30
C PRO A 107 29.65 -7.22 11.70
N TYR A 108 29.17 -8.26 11.02
CA TYR A 108 29.31 -9.66 11.43
C TYR A 108 30.24 -10.44 10.50
N GLU A 109 31.54 -10.14 10.59
CA GLU A 109 32.55 -10.89 9.86
C GLU A 109 32.80 -12.29 10.48
N PRO A 110 33.16 -13.30 9.67
CA PRO A 110 33.49 -14.63 10.18
C PRO A 110 34.61 -14.61 11.23
N ASN A 111 34.46 -15.44 12.27
CA ASN A 111 35.37 -15.59 13.42
C ASN A 111 35.44 -14.38 14.38
N VAL A 112 34.54 -13.41 14.24
CA VAL A 112 34.41 -12.30 15.19
C VAL A 112 33.47 -12.72 16.34
N THR A 113 33.80 -12.29 17.56
CA THR A 113 32.92 -12.43 18.72
C THR A 113 31.90 -11.29 18.74
N ALA A 114 30.65 -11.64 18.98
CA ALA A 114 29.53 -10.71 19.07
C ALA A 114 28.65 -11.05 20.28
N THR A 115 27.69 -10.18 20.58
CA THR A 115 26.64 -10.47 21.55
C THR A 115 25.42 -11.05 20.84
N ALA A 116 25.01 -12.24 21.22
CA ALA A 116 23.74 -12.83 20.84
C ALA A 116 22.74 -12.71 22.00
N TYR A 117 21.46 -12.71 21.65
CA TYR A 117 20.35 -12.64 22.57
C TYR A 117 19.54 -13.92 22.46
N VAL A 118 19.52 -14.69 23.54
CA VAL A 118 18.86 -16.00 23.63
C VAL A 118 17.46 -15.80 24.22
N ASP A 119 16.45 -16.27 23.49
CA ASP A 119 15.08 -16.45 24.01
C ASP A 119 15.06 -17.72 24.89
N PRO A 120 14.81 -17.62 26.21
CA PRO A 120 14.80 -18.78 27.10
C PRO A 120 13.76 -19.85 26.72
N ASP A 121 12.65 -19.45 26.09
CA ASP A 121 11.61 -20.38 25.63
C ASP A 121 12.02 -21.09 24.32
N ASN A 122 13.05 -20.57 23.62
CA ASN A 122 13.57 -21.16 22.41
C ASN A 122 15.09 -20.92 22.25
N PRO A 123 15.92 -21.62 23.03
CA PRO A 123 17.36 -21.38 23.08
C PRO A 123 18.08 -21.70 21.77
N SER A 124 17.44 -22.43 20.85
CA SER A 124 17.99 -22.70 19.50
C SER A 124 17.89 -21.52 18.53
N ARG A 125 17.23 -20.43 18.93
CA ARG A 125 16.87 -19.31 18.05
C ARG A 125 17.41 -17.97 18.54
N ALA A 126 18.63 -17.94 19.05
CA ALA A 126 19.26 -16.66 19.38
C ALA A 126 19.35 -15.73 18.18
N PHE A 127 19.33 -14.43 18.45
CA PHE A 127 19.38 -13.37 17.46
C PHE A 127 20.41 -12.32 17.85
N LEU A 128 20.96 -11.60 16.87
CA LEU A 128 22.06 -10.66 17.08
C LEU A 128 21.56 -9.23 17.37
N GLU A 129 20.38 -8.88 16.85
CA GLU A 129 19.79 -7.54 16.97
C GLU A 129 18.59 -7.54 17.91
N ARG A 130 18.72 -6.87 19.07
CA ARG A 130 17.66 -6.77 20.08
C ARG A 130 16.62 -5.70 19.73
N GLN A 131 15.95 -5.89 18.60
CA GLN A 131 14.87 -5.03 18.15
C GLN A 131 13.80 -5.79 17.37
N THR A 132 12.54 -5.40 17.56
CA THR A 132 11.42 -5.91 16.75
C THR A 132 11.52 -5.41 15.31
N THR A 133 10.99 -6.17 14.36
CA THR A 133 10.96 -5.81 12.94
C THR A 133 9.54 -5.41 12.54
N PHE A 134 9.43 -4.53 11.54
CA PHE A 134 8.12 -4.17 10.99
C PHE A 134 7.54 -5.21 10.03
N ALA A 135 8.20 -6.37 9.86
CA ALA A 135 7.76 -7.40 8.93
C ALA A 135 6.36 -7.97 9.26
N PRO A 136 6.01 -8.26 10.53
CA PRO A 136 4.70 -8.81 10.88
C PRO A 136 3.54 -7.84 10.58
N PHE A 137 3.77 -6.52 10.70
CA PHE A 137 2.76 -5.49 10.42
C PHE A 137 2.28 -5.50 8.97
N LYS A 138 3.10 -5.97 8.02
CA LYS A 138 2.67 -6.14 6.62
C LYS A 138 1.56 -7.18 6.50
N PHE A 139 1.66 -8.29 7.25
CA PHE A 139 0.63 -9.33 7.29
C PHE A 139 -0.62 -8.86 8.04
N ILE A 140 -0.44 -8.18 9.18
CA ILE A 140 -1.56 -7.57 9.93
C ILE A 140 -2.34 -6.60 9.04
N GLY A 141 -1.65 -5.69 8.35
CA GLY A 141 -2.26 -4.71 7.47
C GLY A 141 -2.99 -5.35 6.29
N PHE A 142 -2.35 -6.29 5.59
CA PHE A 142 -2.96 -6.97 4.44
C PHE A 142 -4.17 -7.83 4.84
N GLY A 143 -4.01 -8.67 5.87
CA GLY A 143 -5.09 -9.54 6.36
C GLY A 143 -6.26 -8.74 6.93
N GLY A 144 -5.97 -7.69 7.71
CA GLY A 144 -6.96 -6.79 8.27
C GLY A 144 -7.75 -6.03 7.19
N LEU A 145 -7.05 -5.52 6.17
CA LEU A 145 -7.70 -4.85 5.04
C LEU A 145 -8.62 -5.81 4.27
N LEU A 146 -8.15 -7.03 3.98
CA LEU A 146 -8.96 -8.05 3.31
C LEU A 146 -10.23 -8.38 4.12
N ALA A 147 -10.08 -8.62 5.43
CA ALA A 147 -11.20 -8.92 6.31
C ALA A 147 -12.19 -7.75 6.39
N LEU A 148 -11.70 -6.51 6.47
CA LEU A 148 -12.51 -5.30 6.50
C LEU A 148 -13.31 -5.12 5.21
N LEU A 149 -12.65 -5.18 4.05
CA LEU A 149 -13.31 -5.03 2.75
C LEU A 149 -14.35 -6.14 2.52
N THR A 150 -14.02 -7.38 2.91
CA THR A 150 -14.93 -8.53 2.82
C THR A 150 -16.16 -8.31 3.70
N THR A 151 -15.97 -7.83 4.93
CA THR A 151 -17.07 -7.52 5.87
C THR A 151 -17.96 -6.40 5.33
N LEU A 152 -17.36 -5.31 4.85
CA LEU A 152 -18.07 -4.18 4.24
C LEU A 152 -18.88 -4.60 3.01
N HIS A 153 -18.34 -5.51 2.19
CA HIS A 153 -19.07 -6.10 1.05
C HIS A 153 -20.20 -7.06 1.50
N ALA A 154 -19.99 -7.82 2.57
CA ALA A 154 -21.00 -8.75 3.11
C ALA A 154 -22.24 -8.03 3.66
N ILE A 155 -22.04 -6.90 4.35
CA ILE A 155 -23.13 -6.07 4.91
C ILE A 155 -23.64 -4.98 3.95
N GLY A 156 -23.00 -4.85 2.78
CA GLY A 156 -23.36 -3.87 1.77
C GLY A 156 -24.71 -4.14 1.14
N ALA A 157 -25.38 -3.05 0.74
CA ALA A 157 -26.57 -3.13 -0.12
C ALA A 157 -26.20 -3.90 -1.41
N ARG A 158 -27.13 -4.69 -1.98
CA ARG A 158 -26.85 -5.57 -3.13
C ARG A 158 -26.76 -4.84 -4.46
N SER A 159 -27.67 -3.89 -4.69
CA SER A 159 -27.77 -3.12 -5.93
C SER A 159 -27.54 -1.60 -5.75
N PRO A 160 -26.56 -1.15 -4.93
CA PRO A 160 -26.31 0.27 -4.74
C PRO A 160 -25.81 0.87 -6.06
N GLY A 161 -26.44 1.97 -6.50
CA GLY A 161 -26.09 2.61 -7.78
C GLY A 161 -26.58 1.86 -9.02
N GLN A 162 -27.52 0.93 -8.86
CA GLN A 162 -28.29 0.34 -9.95
C GLN A 162 -29.76 0.77 -9.80
N ASN A 163 -30.46 0.93 -10.93
CA ASN A 163 -31.90 1.23 -10.98
C ASN A 163 -32.33 2.35 -10.02
N THR A 164 -31.52 3.40 -9.85
CA THR A 164 -31.84 4.49 -8.91
C THR A 164 -33.02 5.36 -9.35
N GLY A 165 -33.61 5.08 -10.53
CA GLY A 165 -34.67 5.89 -11.11
C GLY A 165 -34.20 7.30 -11.46
N ILE A 166 -32.88 7.48 -11.64
CA ILE A 166 -32.28 8.79 -11.94
C ILE A 166 -32.91 9.37 -13.21
N ARG A 167 -33.47 10.57 -13.08
CA ARG A 167 -34.09 11.26 -14.21
C ARG A 167 -33.02 11.62 -15.26
N GLN A 168 -33.35 11.44 -16.53
CA GLN A 168 -32.48 11.88 -17.64
C GLN A 168 -32.28 13.40 -17.55
N ALA A 169 -31.14 13.88 -18.07
CA ALA A 169 -30.85 15.31 -18.06
C ALA A 169 -31.92 16.05 -18.88
N SER A 170 -32.67 16.97 -18.26
CA SER A 170 -33.59 17.85 -18.98
C SER A 170 -32.84 19.04 -19.54
N GLU A 171 -33.27 19.52 -20.71
CA GLU A 171 -32.67 20.63 -21.47
C GLU A 171 -32.58 21.96 -20.70
N ARG A 172 -33.47 22.17 -19.70
CA ARG A 172 -33.38 23.27 -18.73
C ARG A 172 -32.92 22.75 -17.39
N GLU A 173 -31.63 22.85 -17.17
CA GLU A 173 -31.02 22.50 -15.90
C GLU A 173 -30.86 23.75 -15.04
N PRO A 174 -31.24 23.73 -13.75
CA PRO A 174 -31.09 24.90 -12.90
C PRO A 174 -29.61 25.25 -12.73
N THR A 175 -29.26 26.49 -13.10
CA THR A 175 -27.93 27.12 -13.12
C THR A 175 -27.23 27.21 -11.75
N ARG A 176 -27.88 26.76 -10.68
CA ARG A 176 -27.41 26.88 -9.29
C ARG A 176 -26.10 26.12 -9.01
N ASN A 177 -25.74 25.14 -9.83
CA ASN A 177 -24.59 24.24 -9.61
C ASN A 177 -23.48 24.37 -10.67
N GLU A 178 -23.31 25.55 -11.27
CA GLU A 178 -22.30 25.80 -12.33
C GLU A 178 -20.88 26.06 -11.82
N THR A 179 -20.71 26.42 -10.54
CA THR A 179 -19.41 26.72 -9.94
C THR A 179 -18.98 25.62 -8.96
N ALA A 180 -17.72 25.17 -9.11
CA ALA A 180 -17.05 24.29 -8.15
C ALA A 180 -15.92 25.10 -7.51
N SER A 181 -16.01 25.36 -6.20
CA SER A 181 -15.03 26.17 -5.44
C SER A 181 -14.78 27.56 -6.07
N GLY A 182 -15.83 28.23 -6.54
CA GLY A 182 -15.74 29.55 -7.19
C GLY A 182 -15.27 29.55 -8.65
N VAL A 183 -14.82 28.42 -9.20
CA VAL A 183 -14.38 28.28 -10.60
C VAL A 183 -15.47 27.61 -11.44
N GLN A 184 -15.59 28.02 -12.71
CA GLN A 184 -16.50 27.37 -13.67
C GLN A 184 -16.18 25.87 -13.80
N ARG A 185 -17.18 25.05 -13.50
CA ARG A 185 -17.07 23.58 -13.42
C ARG A 185 -16.65 22.93 -14.74
N ASN A 186 -17.08 23.48 -15.86
CA ASN A 186 -16.71 23.02 -17.20
C ASN A 186 -15.24 23.30 -17.55
N THR A 187 -14.66 24.35 -16.97
CA THR A 187 -13.24 24.69 -17.12
C THR A 187 -12.41 23.74 -16.26
N LEU A 188 -12.83 23.52 -15.02
CA LEU A 188 -12.16 22.60 -14.09
C LEU A 188 -12.07 21.18 -14.65
N SER A 189 -13.16 20.64 -15.21
CA SER A 189 -13.16 19.27 -15.76
C SER A 189 -12.31 19.10 -17.01
N ARG A 190 -12.29 20.10 -17.90
CA ARG A 190 -11.46 20.06 -19.12
C ARG A 190 -10.00 20.18 -18.76
N PHE A 191 -9.67 21.09 -17.84
CA PHE A 191 -8.30 21.28 -17.37
C PHE A 191 -7.78 20.04 -16.65
N SER A 192 -8.54 19.47 -15.71
CA SER A 192 -8.11 18.28 -14.97
C SER A 192 -7.90 17.07 -15.88
N LYS A 193 -8.81 16.82 -16.84
CA LYS A 193 -8.66 15.73 -17.81
C LYS A 193 -7.46 15.93 -18.74
N ARG A 194 -7.21 17.17 -19.20
CA ARG A 194 -6.03 17.47 -20.01
C ARG A 194 -4.76 17.21 -19.21
N LEU A 195 -4.70 17.70 -17.98
CA LEU A 195 -3.54 17.49 -17.11
C LEU A 195 -3.27 16.00 -16.89
N MET A 196 -4.32 15.22 -16.55
CA MET A 196 -4.22 13.77 -16.40
C MET A 196 -3.84 13.01 -17.68
N LEU A 197 -4.09 13.57 -18.87
CA LEU A 197 -3.73 12.95 -20.14
C LEU A 197 -2.26 13.24 -20.52
N PHE A 198 -1.81 14.49 -20.34
CA PHE A 198 -0.50 14.92 -20.80
C PHE A 198 0.63 14.60 -19.83
N THR A 199 0.41 14.70 -18.51
CA THR A 199 1.50 14.51 -17.54
C THR A 199 2.06 13.09 -17.54
N PRO A 200 1.29 11.98 -17.65
CA PRO A 200 1.90 10.66 -17.74
C PRO A 200 2.82 10.50 -18.97
N ALA A 201 2.46 11.12 -20.09
CA ALA A 201 3.30 11.10 -21.29
C ALA A 201 4.63 11.86 -21.06
N VAL A 202 4.57 13.05 -20.48
CA VAL A 202 5.76 13.83 -20.13
C VAL A 202 6.65 13.08 -19.14
N PHE A 203 6.05 12.39 -18.15
CA PHE A 203 6.78 11.59 -17.18
C PHE A 203 7.55 10.43 -17.85
N LEU A 204 6.89 9.70 -18.75
CA LEU A 204 7.52 8.59 -19.46
C LEU A 204 8.64 9.06 -20.39
N VAL A 205 8.42 10.15 -21.13
CA VAL A 205 9.46 10.73 -22.01
C VAL A 205 10.67 11.16 -21.16
N SER A 206 10.43 11.86 -20.06
CA SER A 206 11.48 12.27 -19.13
C SER A 206 12.26 11.08 -18.56
N LEU A 207 11.59 9.98 -18.19
CA LEU A 207 12.23 8.77 -17.71
C LEU A 207 13.12 8.13 -18.79
N VAL A 208 12.62 8.02 -20.03
CA VAL A 208 13.38 7.49 -21.16
C VAL A 208 14.59 8.36 -21.46
N THR A 209 14.43 9.69 -21.47
CA THR A 209 15.54 10.63 -21.65
C THR A 209 16.57 10.49 -20.54
N MET A 210 16.15 10.37 -19.28
CA MET A 210 17.05 10.14 -18.16
C MET A 210 17.86 8.85 -18.34
N VAL A 211 17.20 7.73 -18.67
CA VAL A 211 17.90 6.46 -18.90
C VAL A 211 18.87 6.55 -20.07
N ALA A 212 18.47 7.15 -21.19
CA ALA A 212 19.34 7.34 -22.35
C ALA A 212 20.59 8.16 -21.99
N LEU A 213 20.44 9.25 -21.25
CA LEU A 213 21.55 10.09 -20.80
C LEU A 213 22.50 9.32 -19.85
N LEU A 214 21.96 8.49 -18.96
CA LEU A 214 22.76 7.66 -18.06
C LEU A 214 23.52 6.55 -18.80
N LEU A 215 22.95 5.98 -19.86
CA LEU A 215 23.62 4.96 -20.68
C LEU A 215 24.71 5.55 -21.58
N SER A 216 24.60 6.83 -21.95
CA SER A 216 25.59 7.53 -22.77
C SER A 216 26.69 8.22 -21.96
N SER A 217 26.61 8.24 -20.62
CA SER A 217 27.65 8.87 -19.80
C SER A 217 28.86 7.94 -19.64
N GLU A 218 30.04 8.40 -20.08
CA GLU A 218 31.31 7.67 -19.99
C GLU A 218 31.97 7.75 -18.59
N GLU A 219 31.50 8.63 -17.70
CA GLU A 219 32.12 8.83 -16.38
C GLU A 219 31.54 7.93 -15.28
N SER A 220 32.44 7.35 -14.48
CA SER A 220 32.15 6.46 -13.36
C SER A 220 31.59 7.16 -12.11
N SER A 221 31.61 8.50 -12.05
CA SER A 221 31.06 9.28 -10.94
C SER A 221 30.09 10.36 -11.43
N ILE A 222 28.82 9.99 -11.65
CA ILE A 222 27.78 10.92 -12.07
C ILE A 222 27.43 11.86 -10.91
N ARG A 223 27.95 13.09 -10.93
CA ARG A 223 27.44 14.16 -10.05
C ARG A 223 26.12 14.68 -10.59
N VAL A 224 25.01 14.27 -9.98
CA VAL A 224 23.68 14.76 -10.32
C VAL A 224 23.50 16.15 -9.70
N SER A 225 23.44 17.18 -10.53
CA SER A 225 23.04 18.54 -10.15
C SER A 225 21.78 18.94 -10.92
N LEU A 226 20.99 19.87 -10.40
CA LEU A 226 19.75 20.35 -11.04
C LEU A 226 19.98 20.99 -12.41
N THR A 227 21.22 21.40 -12.72
CA THR A 227 21.61 22.03 -13.99
C THR A 227 22.17 21.05 -15.00
N THR A 228 22.37 19.78 -14.65
CA THR A 228 22.82 18.77 -15.64
C THR A 228 21.65 18.28 -16.48
N PRO A 229 21.89 17.76 -17.70
CA PRO A 229 20.83 17.17 -18.53
C PRO A 229 20.02 16.09 -17.79
N VAL A 230 20.71 15.27 -16.97
CA VAL A 230 20.07 14.26 -16.10
C VAL A 230 19.21 14.94 -15.03
N GLY A 231 19.70 16.02 -14.41
CA GLY A 231 18.94 16.82 -13.44
C GLY A 231 17.67 17.44 -14.03
N PHE A 232 17.74 17.98 -15.25
CA PHE A 232 16.55 18.49 -15.95
C PHE A 232 15.53 17.40 -16.26
N ALA A 233 16.00 16.22 -16.72
CA ALA A 233 15.12 15.09 -16.94
C ALA A 233 14.42 14.67 -15.64
N LEU A 234 15.17 14.51 -14.54
CA LEU A 234 14.61 14.21 -13.21
C LEU A 234 13.59 15.24 -12.73
N LEU A 235 13.90 16.54 -12.88
CA LEU A 235 13.01 17.63 -12.50
C LEU A 235 11.71 17.59 -13.33
N ALA A 236 11.80 17.33 -14.63
CA ALA A 236 10.64 17.18 -15.49
C ALA A 236 9.76 15.98 -15.08
N ALA A 237 10.35 14.84 -14.71
CA ALA A 237 9.60 13.70 -14.17
C ALA A 237 8.87 14.09 -12.88
N LEU A 238 9.57 14.75 -11.95
CA LEU A 238 9.00 15.16 -10.67
C LEU A 238 7.84 16.15 -10.83
N LEU A 239 8.04 17.22 -11.63
CA LEU A 239 6.97 18.17 -11.93
C LEU A 239 5.78 17.51 -12.63
N SER A 240 6.04 16.54 -13.50
CA SER A 240 4.99 15.81 -14.18
C SER A 240 4.19 14.93 -13.22
N ALA A 241 4.85 14.24 -12.29
CA ALA A 241 4.21 13.46 -11.25
C ALA A 241 3.33 14.35 -10.34
N LEU A 242 3.84 15.52 -9.92
CA LEU A 242 3.08 16.51 -9.16
C LEU A 242 1.88 17.06 -9.96
N GLY A 243 2.08 17.35 -11.25
CA GLY A 243 1.02 17.78 -12.15
C GLY A 243 -0.07 16.72 -12.30
N PHE A 244 0.29 15.44 -12.39
CA PHE A 244 -0.69 14.34 -12.41
C PHE A 244 -1.51 14.27 -11.11
N LEU A 245 -0.85 14.37 -9.96
CA LEU A 245 -1.49 14.42 -8.64
C LEU A 245 -2.44 15.62 -8.50
N LEU A 246 -2.02 16.80 -8.97
CA LEU A 246 -2.87 17.99 -9.02
C LEU A 246 -4.09 17.75 -9.95
N GLY A 247 -3.87 17.17 -11.13
CA GLY A 247 -4.93 16.84 -12.09
C GLY A 247 -5.97 15.88 -11.49
N LEU A 248 -5.52 14.83 -10.81
CA LEU A 248 -6.38 13.91 -10.07
C LEU A 248 -7.16 14.61 -8.97
N THR A 249 -6.51 15.49 -8.20
CA THR A 249 -7.15 16.24 -7.11
C THR A 249 -8.24 17.16 -7.63
N LEU A 250 -7.96 17.94 -8.68
CA LEU A 250 -8.93 18.80 -9.35
C LEU A 250 -10.07 17.97 -9.97
N TYR A 251 -9.76 16.81 -10.56
CA TYR A 251 -10.78 15.88 -11.04
C TYR A 251 -11.64 15.35 -9.89
N GLY A 252 -11.05 14.99 -8.75
CA GLY A 252 -11.75 14.53 -7.55
C GLY A 252 -12.75 15.57 -7.04
N ILE A 253 -12.31 16.83 -6.91
CA ILE A 253 -13.17 17.97 -6.54
C ILE A 253 -14.33 18.09 -7.52
N TRP A 254 -14.05 18.12 -8.83
CA TRP A 254 -15.08 18.16 -9.85
C TRP A 254 -16.03 16.94 -9.77
N SER A 255 -15.50 15.75 -9.52
CA SER A 255 -16.28 14.50 -9.49
C SER A 255 -17.24 14.45 -8.30
N VAL A 256 -16.85 15.00 -7.14
CA VAL A 256 -17.73 15.15 -5.97
C VAL A 256 -18.90 16.08 -6.27
N THR A 257 -18.65 17.20 -6.97
CA THR A 257 -19.75 18.10 -7.40
C THR A 257 -20.69 17.44 -8.41
N GLU A 258 -20.16 16.65 -9.36
CA GLU A 258 -20.99 15.88 -10.29
C GLU A 258 -21.84 14.84 -9.58
N TYR A 259 -21.25 14.15 -8.61
CA TYR A 259 -21.95 13.21 -7.76
C TYR A 259 -23.13 13.87 -7.03
N GLY A 260 -22.92 15.08 -6.46
CA GLY A 260 -23.98 15.85 -5.80
C GLY A 260 -25.15 16.13 -6.73
N ARG A 261 -24.85 16.62 -7.94
CA ARG A 261 -25.84 16.91 -8.99
C ARG A 261 -26.62 15.67 -9.45
N LEU A 262 -25.93 14.54 -9.66
CA LEU A 262 -26.61 13.28 -10.01
C LEU A 262 -27.49 12.78 -8.87
N ARG A 263 -27.07 12.98 -7.62
CA ARG A 263 -27.87 12.59 -6.45
C ARG A 263 -29.15 13.42 -6.30
N GLU A 264 -29.16 14.68 -6.71
CA GLU A 264 -30.36 15.53 -6.71
C GLU A 264 -31.42 15.07 -7.72
N ARG A 265 -31.01 14.35 -8.77
CA ARG A 265 -31.92 13.80 -9.79
C ARG A 265 -32.60 12.50 -9.38
N ILE A 266 -32.22 11.92 -8.25
CA ILE A 266 -32.80 10.69 -7.72
C ILE A 266 -34.11 11.04 -7.00
N PRO A 267 -35.25 10.42 -7.34
CA PRO A 267 -36.52 10.63 -6.65
C PRO A 267 -36.44 10.32 -5.15
N ASP A 268 -37.27 10.99 -4.35
CA ASP A 268 -37.40 10.65 -2.93
C ASP A 268 -38.19 9.33 -2.74
N PRO A 269 -37.82 8.49 -1.76
CA PRO A 269 -36.75 8.69 -0.78
C PRO A 269 -35.35 8.42 -1.34
N ARG A 270 -34.45 9.41 -1.21
CA ARG A 270 -33.08 9.32 -1.72
C ARG A 270 -32.23 8.30 -0.95
N PRO A 271 -31.42 7.49 -1.65
CA PRO A 271 -30.51 6.55 -1.01
C PRO A 271 -29.46 7.27 -0.13
N PRO A 272 -29.04 6.63 0.99
CA PRO A 272 -27.89 7.05 1.77
C PRO A 272 -26.63 7.20 0.91
N SER A 273 -25.84 8.25 1.19
CA SER A 273 -24.61 8.56 0.44
C SER A 273 -23.57 7.44 0.55
N PRO A 274 -23.05 6.91 -0.58
CA PRO A 274 -21.98 5.90 -0.54
C PRO A 274 -20.71 6.38 0.18
N PHE A 275 -20.36 7.67 0.09
CA PHE A 275 -19.18 8.24 0.75
C PHE A 275 -19.32 8.42 2.27
N ARG A 276 -20.55 8.36 2.81
CA ARG A 276 -20.80 8.32 4.27
C ARG A 276 -21.11 6.91 4.78
N HIS A 277 -21.28 5.95 3.87
CA HIS A 277 -21.63 4.56 4.19
C HIS A 277 -20.68 3.62 3.44
N PRO A 278 -19.51 3.27 4.04
CA PRO A 278 -18.43 2.58 3.34
C PRO A 278 -18.84 1.22 2.76
N SER A 279 -19.79 0.52 3.39
CA SER A 279 -20.34 -0.74 2.86
C SER A 279 -21.02 -0.58 1.50
N ARG A 280 -21.71 0.55 1.26
CA ARG A 280 -22.28 0.89 -0.04
C ARG A 280 -21.20 1.23 -1.06
N LEU A 281 -20.20 2.01 -0.67
CA LEU A 281 -19.08 2.37 -1.55
C LEU A 281 -18.31 1.13 -2.01
N VAL A 282 -17.90 0.27 -1.07
CA VAL A 282 -17.20 -0.99 -1.35
C VAL A 282 -18.04 -1.83 -2.30
N THR A 283 -19.34 -1.96 -2.08
CA THR A 283 -20.19 -2.76 -2.98
C THR A 283 -20.28 -2.18 -4.39
N ILE A 284 -20.39 -0.85 -4.54
CA ILE A 284 -20.35 -0.18 -5.85
C ILE A 284 -18.99 -0.41 -6.55
N LEU A 285 -17.88 -0.33 -5.80
CA LEU A 285 -16.54 -0.55 -6.35
C LEU A 285 -16.34 -1.99 -6.85
N TYR A 286 -16.82 -2.98 -6.08
CA TYR A 286 -16.74 -4.40 -6.43
C TYR A 286 -17.78 -4.84 -7.47
N SER A 287 -18.86 -4.08 -7.68
CA SER A 287 -19.91 -4.41 -8.65
C SER A 287 -19.34 -4.56 -10.06
N ARG A 288 -19.58 -5.72 -10.68
CA ARG A 288 -19.30 -5.98 -12.10
C ARG A 288 -20.52 -5.74 -13.00
N ASP A 289 -21.69 -5.56 -12.39
CA ASP A 289 -22.97 -5.37 -13.08
C ASP A 289 -23.09 -3.96 -13.70
N GLU A 290 -24.11 -3.80 -14.55
CA GLU A 290 -24.44 -2.52 -15.19
C GLU A 290 -24.88 -1.47 -14.15
N LEU A 291 -23.93 -0.62 -13.77
CA LEU A 291 -24.19 0.58 -12.97
C LEU A 291 -24.86 1.66 -13.84
N ASP A 292 -25.87 2.30 -13.27
CA ASP A 292 -26.46 3.49 -13.88
C ASP A 292 -25.47 4.68 -13.86
N THR A 293 -25.86 5.81 -14.43
CA THR A 293 -24.98 6.99 -14.50
C THR A 293 -24.50 7.45 -13.12
N TYR A 294 -25.33 7.32 -12.09
CA TYR A 294 -24.96 7.66 -10.71
C TYR A 294 -23.97 6.66 -10.14
N GLY A 295 -24.25 5.35 -10.22
CA GLY A 295 -23.38 4.29 -9.73
C GLY A 295 -22.00 4.33 -10.40
N ARG A 296 -21.95 4.55 -11.71
CA ARG A 296 -20.70 4.69 -12.47
C ARG A 296 -19.89 5.90 -12.02
N ARG A 297 -20.57 7.03 -11.72
CA ARG A 297 -19.91 8.23 -11.19
C ARG A 297 -19.33 7.98 -9.81
N VAL A 298 -20.07 7.32 -8.92
CA VAL A 298 -19.58 6.95 -7.57
C VAL A 298 -18.36 6.04 -7.68
N LYS A 299 -18.41 5.01 -8.55
CA LYS A 299 -17.29 4.09 -8.79
C LYS A 299 -16.03 4.83 -9.25
N LEU A 300 -16.15 5.69 -10.28
CA LEU A 300 -15.03 6.50 -10.77
C LEU A 300 -14.47 7.44 -9.69
N THR A 301 -15.34 8.11 -8.94
CA THR A 301 -14.93 9.03 -7.87
C THR A 301 -14.17 8.29 -6.78
N GLY A 302 -14.67 7.12 -6.36
CA GLY A 302 -13.98 6.26 -5.38
C GLY A 302 -12.60 5.84 -5.86
N PHE A 303 -12.46 5.37 -7.10
CA PHE A 303 -11.16 5.00 -7.67
C PHE A 303 -10.17 6.17 -7.72
N VAL A 304 -10.64 7.38 -8.04
CA VAL A 304 -9.78 8.57 -8.07
C VAL A 304 -9.21 8.85 -6.68
N PHE A 305 -10.03 8.82 -5.62
CA PHE A 305 -9.54 9.02 -4.26
C PHE A 305 -8.57 7.91 -3.83
N THR A 306 -8.88 6.64 -4.12
CA THR A 306 -7.95 5.53 -3.86
C THR A 306 -6.62 5.71 -4.60
N LEU A 307 -6.65 6.17 -5.85
CA LEU A 307 -5.44 6.44 -6.63
C LEU A 307 -4.65 7.62 -6.07
N ILE A 308 -5.32 8.69 -5.63
CA ILE A 308 -4.66 9.83 -4.97
C ILE A 308 -3.96 9.36 -3.70
N GLU A 309 -4.65 8.64 -2.82
CA GLU A 309 -4.07 8.10 -1.58
C GLU A 309 -2.86 7.20 -1.86
N PHE A 310 -2.97 6.31 -2.85
CA PHE A 310 -1.86 5.45 -3.26
C PHE A 310 -0.64 6.26 -3.75
N LEU A 311 -0.85 7.27 -4.60
CA LEU A 311 0.23 8.09 -5.15
C LEU A 311 0.88 8.99 -4.09
N VAL A 312 0.09 9.55 -3.18
CA VAL A 312 0.61 10.30 -2.02
C VAL A 312 1.43 9.38 -1.13
N GLY A 313 0.94 8.18 -0.83
CA GLY A 313 1.68 7.17 -0.06
C GLY A 313 2.98 6.76 -0.73
N LEU A 314 2.98 6.56 -2.05
CA LEU A 314 4.19 6.26 -2.83
C LEU A 314 5.20 7.41 -2.77
N LEU A 315 4.74 8.65 -2.92
CA LEU A 315 5.60 9.84 -2.86
C LEU A 315 6.20 10.03 -1.46
N ALA A 316 5.39 9.86 -0.41
CA ALA A 316 5.86 9.89 0.98
C ALA A 316 6.88 8.77 1.25
N PHE A 317 6.64 7.55 0.75
CA PHE A 317 7.57 6.44 0.88
C PHE A 317 8.92 6.76 0.24
N VAL A 318 8.92 7.26 -1.01
CA VAL A 318 10.16 7.65 -1.70
C VAL A 318 10.91 8.72 -0.92
N LEU A 319 10.21 9.75 -0.42
CA LEU A 319 10.83 10.82 0.38
C LEU A 319 11.48 10.29 1.67
N VAL A 320 10.82 9.38 2.39
CA VAL A 320 11.35 8.78 3.62
C VAL A 320 12.53 7.84 3.35
N THR A 321 12.53 7.13 2.21
CA THR A 321 13.64 6.23 1.85
C THR A 321 14.85 6.95 1.25
N ALA A 322 14.65 8.17 0.74
CA ALA A 322 15.70 8.98 0.14
C ALA A 322 16.41 9.90 1.16
N SER A 323 15.84 10.08 2.35
CA SER A 323 16.44 10.77 3.50
C SER A 323 17.26 9.82 4.36
#